data_AF-A0A761M201-F1
#
_entry.id   AF-A0A761M201-F1
#
_cell.length_a   1.000
_cell.length_b   1.000
_cell.length_c   1.000
_cell.angle_alpha   90.00
_cell.angle_beta   90.00
_cell.angle_gamma   90.00
#
_symmetry.space_group_name_H-M   'P 1'
#
loop_
_entity.id
_entity.type
_entity.pdbx_description
1 polymer ?
#
loop_
_entity_poly.entity_id
_entity_poly.type
_entity_poly.pdbx_seq_one_letter_code
_entity_poly.pdbx_strand_id
1 'polypeptide(L)'
;MTDITANVIVSMPSQLFTMARSFKAVAKGKIYIGKIDTDPVNPENQIPVYLEREDGTHIQVPQPIVINAAGYPVYNGQIAKFVTVQGHSMAVYDAYGTQQFYYPNVLKYDPDQLQVKLADPSDGFGDSLVAVKQPGDGTVARTVHDKMAERYTIDDFLIPGDVDDTEAFRRAIKHSQVSGQVVYGSSGRTYKISGELQLVDQITG
;
A
#
# COMPACT_ATOMS: atom_id res chain seq x y z
N MET A 1 38.13 15.17 32.01
CA MET A 1 37.42 13.99 31.48
C MET A 1 36.18 14.54 30.81
N THR A 2 36.07 14.49 29.49
CA THR A 2 34.89 15.00 28.78
C THR A 2 33.77 13.98 28.89
N ASP A 3 32.68 14.36 29.57
CA ASP A 3 31.45 13.57 29.59
C ASP A 3 30.90 13.46 28.17
N ILE A 4 30.83 12.23 27.67
CA ILE A 4 30.11 11.92 26.44
C ILE A 4 28.65 11.75 26.84
N THR A 5 27.83 12.79 26.64
CA THR A 5 26.38 12.63 26.52
C THR A 5 26.10 11.90 25.21
N ALA A 6 26.05 10.56 25.26
CA ALA A 6 25.72 9.72 24.12
C ALA A 6 24.24 9.91 23.74
N ASN A 7 23.98 10.65 22.65
CA ASN A 7 22.63 10.91 22.13
C ASN A 7 22.33 10.23 20.78
N VAL A 8 23.13 9.24 20.36
CA VAL A 8 22.83 8.47 19.15
C VAL A 8 23.03 7.00 19.44
N ILE A 9 21.91 6.26 19.43
CA ILE A 9 21.92 4.80 19.55
C ILE A 9 22.48 4.24 18.24
N VAL A 10 23.57 3.47 18.34
CA VAL A 10 24.04 2.63 17.23
C VAL A 10 23.14 1.39 17.20
N SER A 11 22.00 1.48 16.52
CA SER A 11 21.09 0.36 16.33
C SER A 11 21.01 -0.04 14.86
N MET A 12 21.13 -1.34 14.59
CA MET A 12 20.59 -1.92 13.36
C MET A 12 19.06 -1.90 13.46
N PRO A 13 18.30 -1.56 12.41
CA PRO A 13 16.84 -1.49 12.43
C PRO A 13 16.17 -2.88 12.47
N SER A 14 16.62 -3.78 13.35
CA SER A 14 15.96 -5.05 13.63
C SER A 14 14.82 -4.83 14.61
N GLN A 15 13.60 -5.21 14.22
CA GLN A 15 12.43 -4.99 15.04
C GLN A 15 12.35 -6.03 16.17
N LEU A 16 12.50 -5.55 17.41
CA LEU A 16 12.36 -6.32 18.65
C LEU A 16 10.89 -6.41 19.07
N PHE A 17 10.45 -7.58 19.51
CA PHE A 17 9.14 -7.72 20.15
C PHE A 17 9.27 -7.47 21.66
N THR A 18 8.70 -6.37 22.15
CA THR A 18 8.66 -5.99 23.57
C THR A 18 7.28 -6.15 24.18
N MET A 19 7.15 -6.20 25.49
CA MET A 19 5.85 -6.24 26.15
C MET A 19 5.07 -4.93 25.89
N ALA A 20 3.74 -5.01 25.85
CA ALA A 20 2.89 -3.85 25.57
C ALA A 20 2.97 -2.75 26.63
N ARG A 21 3.32 -3.13 27.87
CA ARG A 21 3.36 -2.24 29.04
C ARG A 21 4.76 -2.00 29.60
N SER A 22 5.79 -2.54 28.95
CA SER A 22 7.18 -2.32 29.33
C SER A 22 8.14 -2.65 28.19
N PHE A 23 9.27 -1.95 28.09
CA PHE A 23 10.30 -2.19 27.07
C PHE A 23 11.09 -3.51 27.24
N LYS A 24 10.58 -4.46 28.04
CA LYS A 24 11.18 -5.79 28.19
C LYS A 24 10.81 -6.64 26.99
N ALA A 25 11.70 -7.52 26.56
CA ALA A 25 11.41 -8.51 25.52
C ALA A 25 10.18 -9.36 25.87
N VAL A 26 9.38 -9.74 24.86
CA VAL A 26 8.35 -10.78 24.99
C VAL A 26 9.01 -12.16 24.99
N ALA A 27 9.85 -12.40 25.99
CA ALA A 27 10.66 -13.61 26.09
C ALA A 27 9.77 -14.86 26.10
N LYS A 28 10.12 -15.85 25.26
CA LYS A 28 9.34 -17.09 25.07
C LYS A 28 7.90 -16.85 24.60
N GLY A 29 7.64 -15.69 24.01
CA GLY A 29 6.37 -15.37 23.39
C GLY A 29 6.14 -16.12 22.08
N LYS A 30 4.94 -15.94 21.54
CA LYS A 30 4.44 -16.58 20.32
C LYS A 30 3.90 -15.53 19.37
N ILE A 31 4.27 -15.65 18.10
CA ILE A 31 3.74 -14.82 17.01
C ILE A 31 2.88 -15.71 16.12
N TYR A 32 1.67 -15.22 15.83
CA TYR A 32 0.71 -15.84 14.93
C TYR A 32 0.48 -14.92 13.74
N ILE A 33 0.43 -15.48 12.55
CA ILE A 33 0.32 -14.81 11.26
C ILE A 33 -0.86 -15.41 10.50
N GLY A 34 -1.79 -14.57 10.06
CA GLY A 34 -3.01 -15.02 9.42
C GLY A 34 -3.53 -14.11 8.32
N LYS A 35 -4.71 -14.42 7.81
CA LYS A 35 -5.41 -13.62 6.81
C LYS A 35 -5.70 -12.23 7.38
N ILE A 36 -5.63 -11.21 6.52
CA ILE A 36 -5.96 -9.84 6.87
C ILE A 36 -7.36 -9.77 7.51
N ASP A 37 -7.49 -8.93 8.54
CA ASP A 37 -8.72 -8.66 9.27
C ASP A 37 -9.37 -9.89 9.95
N THR A 38 -8.56 -10.92 10.25
CA THR A 38 -8.99 -12.13 10.99
C THR A 38 -8.14 -12.37 12.24
N ASP A 39 -8.57 -13.28 13.13
CA ASP A 39 -7.78 -13.75 14.27
C ASP A 39 -6.81 -14.86 13.82
N PRO A 40 -5.48 -14.63 13.81
CA PRO A 40 -4.50 -15.60 13.35
C PRO A 40 -4.24 -16.74 14.36
N VAL A 41 -4.81 -16.68 15.57
CA VAL A 41 -4.72 -17.79 16.52
C VAL A 41 -5.56 -18.99 16.06
N ASN A 42 -6.66 -18.74 15.35
CA ASN A 42 -7.45 -19.80 14.72
C ASN A 42 -6.64 -20.42 13.54
N PRO A 43 -6.36 -21.73 13.54
CA PRO A 43 -5.63 -22.40 12.46
C PRO A 43 -6.20 -22.18 11.06
N GLU A 44 -7.53 -22.04 10.91
CA GLU A 44 -8.18 -21.79 9.61
C GLU A 44 -7.85 -20.42 9.01
N ASN A 45 -7.46 -19.49 9.87
CA ASN A 45 -7.06 -18.14 9.49
C ASN A 45 -5.55 -18.05 9.23
N GLN A 46 -4.75 -19.04 9.63
CA GLN A 46 -3.31 -19.00 9.46
C GLN A 46 -2.92 -19.12 7.98
N ILE A 47 -1.89 -18.37 7.60
CA ILE A 47 -1.31 -18.41 6.26
C ILE A 47 0.10 -19.01 6.31
N PRO A 48 0.65 -19.49 5.18
CA PRO A 48 2.03 -19.95 5.13
C PRO A 48 3.02 -18.85 5.53
N VAL A 49 3.98 -19.21 6.38
CA VAL A 49 5.12 -18.38 6.76
C VAL A 49 6.40 -19.07 6.31
N TYR A 50 7.35 -18.30 5.80
CA TYR A 50 8.62 -18.81 5.30
C TYR A 50 9.78 -18.23 6.09
N LEU A 51 10.75 -19.07 6.42
CA LEU A 51 12.10 -18.69 6.82
C LEU A 51 12.89 -18.29 5.57
N GLU A 52 13.41 -17.06 5.54
CA GLU A 52 14.36 -16.60 4.53
C GLU A 52 15.78 -16.88 5.01
N ARG A 53 16.53 -17.64 4.21
CA ARG A 53 17.94 -17.97 4.48
C ARG A 53 18.88 -16.89 3.91
N GLU A 54 20.14 -16.93 4.31
CA GLU A 54 21.18 -16.00 3.83
C GLU A 54 21.40 -16.07 2.31
N ASP A 55 21.11 -17.22 1.69
CA ASP A 55 21.17 -17.42 0.24
C ASP A 55 19.91 -16.92 -0.50
N GLY A 56 18.95 -16.32 0.21
CA GLY A 56 17.68 -15.83 -0.33
C GLY A 56 16.62 -16.91 -0.57
N THR A 57 16.91 -18.18 -0.24
CA THR A 57 15.92 -19.27 -0.37
C THR A 57 14.91 -19.24 0.77
N HIS A 58 13.73 -19.81 0.50
CA HIS A 58 12.59 -19.79 1.42
C HIS A 58 12.17 -21.20 1.83
N ILE A 59 11.98 -21.41 3.13
CA ILE A 59 11.48 -22.68 3.68
C ILE A 59 10.25 -22.42 4.50
N GLN A 60 9.16 -23.13 4.21
CA GLN A 60 7.94 -23.02 5.00
C GLN A 60 8.16 -23.54 6.42
N VAL A 61 7.70 -22.77 7.40
CA VAL A 61 7.83 -23.11 8.83
C VAL A 61 6.45 -23.22 9.49
N PRO A 62 6.31 -24.06 10.52
CA PRO A 62 5.08 -24.13 11.29
C PRO A 62 4.90 -22.89 12.16
N GLN A 63 3.63 -22.58 12.44
CA GLN A 63 3.24 -21.56 13.41
C GLN A 63 2.82 -22.22 14.74
N PRO A 64 2.93 -21.53 15.89
CA PRO A 64 3.41 -20.15 16.06
C PRO A 64 4.93 -20.03 15.98
N ILE A 65 5.39 -18.84 15.60
CA ILE A 65 6.82 -18.49 15.63
C ILE A 65 7.20 -18.13 17.07
N VAL A 66 8.32 -18.68 17.54
CA VAL A 66 8.77 -18.49 18.93
C VAL A 66 9.66 -17.26 19.04
N ILE A 67 9.53 -16.51 20.13
CA ILE A 67 10.39 -15.38 20.47
C ILE A 67 11.43 -15.81 21.50
N ASN A 68 12.71 -15.52 21.29
CA ASN A 68 13.77 -15.82 22.27
C ASN A 68 13.78 -14.86 23.46
N ALA A 69 14.68 -15.08 24.41
CA ALA A 69 14.79 -14.24 25.61
C ALA A 69 15.14 -12.77 25.32
N ALA A 70 15.75 -12.49 24.17
CA ALA A 70 16.12 -11.14 23.75
C ALA A 70 15.02 -10.44 22.95
N GLY A 71 13.90 -11.10 22.63
CA GLY A 71 12.77 -10.49 21.91
C GLY A 71 12.82 -10.68 20.39
N TYR A 72 13.69 -11.56 19.88
CA TYR A 72 13.80 -11.86 18.46
C TYR A 72 13.01 -13.11 18.09
N PRO A 73 12.36 -13.13 16.92
CA PRO A 73 11.79 -14.35 16.38
C PRO A 73 12.90 -15.34 16.04
N VAL A 74 12.70 -16.61 16.38
CA VAL A 74 13.70 -17.66 16.21
C VAL A 74 13.15 -18.90 15.53
N TYR A 75 14.02 -19.58 14.78
CA TYR A 75 13.81 -20.92 14.26
C TYR A 75 14.89 -21.84 14.82
N ASN A 76 14.50 -22.95 15.47
CA ASN A 76 15.42 -23.85 16.17
C ASN A 76 16.40 -23.13 17.14
N GLY A 77 15.94 -22.05 17.78
CA GLY A 77 16.72 -21.28 18.74
C GLY A 77 17.67 -20.23 18.14
N GLN A 78 17.83 -20.20 16.82
CA GLN A 78 18.62 -19.17 16.12
C GLN A 78 17.72 -18.03 15.64
N ILE A 79 18.24 -16.80 15.68
CA ILE A 79 17.56 -15.63 15.13
C ILE A 79 17.37 -15.84 13.63
N ALA A 80 16.14 -15.61 13.19
CA ALA A 80 15.70 -15.93 11.84
C ALA A 80 14.84 -14.82 11.26
N LYS A 81 14.90 -14.63 9.94
CA LYS A 81 14.00 -13.73 9.21
C LYS A 81 12.82 -14.53 8.69
N PHE A 82 11.61 -14.07 9.02
CA PHE A 82 10.36 -14.70 8.58
C PHE A 82 9.65 -13.75 7.62
N VAL A 83 9.14 -14.30 6.52
CA VAL A 83 8.46 -13.55 5.47
C VAL A 83 7.18 -14.25 5.02
N THR A 84 6.27 -13.47 4.46
CA THR A 84 5.02 -13.92 3.86
C THR A 84 4.93 -13.42 2.43
N VAL A 85 4.20 -14.14 1.57
CA VAL A 85 4.01 -13.75 0.17
C VAL A 85 2.96 -12.62 0.02
N GLN A 86 2.06 -12.49 0.99
CA GLN A 86 0.96 -11.53 0.98
C GLN A 86 0.88 -10.78 2.31
N GLY A 87 0.11 -9.68 2.33
CA GLY A 87 -0.24 -8.99 3.57
C GLY A 87 -0.98 -9.90 4.55
N HIS A 88 -0.82 -9.63 5.85
CA HIS A 88 -1.28 -10.52 6.91
C HIS A 88 -1.73 -9.79 8.16
N SER A 89 -2.55 -10.47 8.96
CA SER A 89 -2.79 -10.12 10.36
C SER A 89 -1.69 -10.72 11.24
N MET A 90 -1.42 -10.10 12.38
CA MET A 90 -0.43 -10.58 13.34
C MET A 90 -0.94 -10.46 14.77
N ALA A 91 -0.77 -11.52 15.56
CA ALA A 91 -0.99 -11.49 17.00
C ALA A 91 0.27 -11.93 17.74
N VAL A 92 0.63 -11.20 18.79
CA VAL A 92 1.81 -11.46 19.62
C VAL A 92 1.35 -11.74 21.05
N TYR A 93 1.72 -12.91 21.55
CA TYR A 93 1.43 -13.36 22.91
C TYR A 93 2.71 -13.53 23.70
N ASP A 94 2.65 -13.29 25.01
CA ASP A 94 3.74 -13.63 25.91
C ASP A 94 3.75 -15.12 26.29
N ALA A 95 4.75 -15.51 27.09
CA ALA A 95 4.91 -16.88 27.58
C ALA A 95 3.74 -17.39 28.43
N TYR A 96 2.93 -16.49 28.99
CA TYR A 96 1.79 -16.80 29.85
C TYR A 96 0.46 -16.81 29.07
N GLY A 97 0.50 -16.58 27.74
CA GLY A 97 -0.69 -16.55 26.90
C GLY A 97 -1.47 -15.23 26.98
N THR A 98 -0.87 -14.16 27.52
CA THR A 98 -1.49 -12.82 27.46
C THR A 98 -1.14 -12.15 26.13
N GLN A 99 -2.16 -11.65 25.44
CA GLN A 99 -1.96 -10.90 24.20
C GLN A 99 -1.26 -9.57 24.49
N GLN A 100 -0.12 -9.37 23.86
CA GLN A 100 0.66 -8.13 23.93
C GLN A 100 0.25 -7.21 22.79
N PHE A 101 0.19 -7.72 21.56
CA PHE A 101 -0.22 -6.93 20.40
C PHE A 101 -1.15 -7.70 19.47
N TYR A 102 -1.98 -6.93 18.78
CA TYR A 102 -2.79 -7.40 17.67
C TYR A 102 -2.78 -6.36 16.56
N TYR A 103 -2.48 -6.81 15.35
CA TYR A 103 -2.53 -6.01 14.13
C TYR A 103 -3.45 -6.72 13.15
N PRO A 104 -4.65 -6.18 12.85
CA PRO A 104 -5.56 -6.80 11.89
C PRO A 104 -4.98 -6.81 10.46
N ASN A 105 -4.14 -5.83 10.13
CA ASN A 105 -3.41 -5.80 8.86
C ASN A 105 -2.07 -5.09 9.07
N VAL A 106 -0.96 -5.83 9.05
CA VAL A 106 0.39 -5.30 9.28
C VAL A 106 0.79 -4.27 8.22
N LEU A 107 0.35 -4.44 6.97
CA LEU A 107 0.65 -3.51 5.89
C LEU A 107 0.12 -2.10 6.17
N LYS A 108 -0.92 -1.91 7.00
CA LYS A 108 -1.40 -0.56 7.36
C LYS A 108 -0.36 0.24 8.17
N TYR A 109 0.63 -0.42 8.74
CA TYR A 109 1.64 0.17 9.62
C TYR A 109 3.03 0.21 8.99
N ASP A 110 3.18 -0.33 7.78
CA ASP A 110 4.43 -0.32 7.05
C ASP A 110 4.73 1.12 6.56
N PRO A 111 5.87 1.73 6.95
CA PRO A 111 6.20 3.09 6.58
C PRO A 111 6.36 3.27 5.06
N ASP A 112 6.68 2.20 4.32
CA ASP A 112 6.92 2.25 2.88
C ASP A 112 5.63 2.19 2.04
N GLN A 113 4.47 2.09 2.70
CA GLN A 113 3.16 2.10 2.02
C GLN A 113 2.92 3.38 1.22
N LEU A 114 3.49 4.51 1.63
CA LEU A 114 3.27 5.76 0.93
C LEU A 114 3.80 5.68 -0.52
N GLN A 115 4.97 5.07 -0.73
CA GLN A 115 5.54 4.92 -2.07
C GLN A 115 4.66 4.01 -2.94
N VAL A 116 4.20 2.88 -2.39
CA VAL A 116 3.31 1.94 -3.10
C VAL A 116 2.00 2.62 -3.47
N LYS A 117 1.39 3.33 -2.51
CA LYS A 117 0.13 4.04 -2.72
C LYS A 117 0.25 5.22 -3.69
N LEU A 118 1.38 5.91 -3.73
CA LEU A 118 1.62 6.98 -4.70
C LEU A 118 1.91 6.43 -6.11
N ALA A 119 2.38 5.19 -6.23
CA ALA A 119 2.65 4.54 -7.51
C ALA A 119 1.43 3.81 -8.11
N ASP A 120 0.39 3.56 -7.31
CA ASP A 120 -0.85 2.90 -7.74
C ASP A 120 -1.77 3.90 -8.46
N PRO A 121 -2.09 3.70 -9.75
CA PRO A 121 -2.96 4.59 -10.52
C PRO A 121 -4.46 4.36 -10.28
N SER A 122 -4.84 3.43 -9.40
CA SER A 122 -6.24 3.15 -9.09
C SER A 122 -6.92 4.31 -8.35
N ASP A 123 -8.24 4.43 -8.50
CA ASP A 123 -9.02 5.49 -7.86
C ASP A 123 -8.78 5.56 -6.34
N GLY A 124 -8.54 6.77 -5.84
CA GLY A 124 -8.23 7.04 -4.43
C GLY A 124 -6.76 6.86 -4.04
N PHE A 125 -5.91 6.41 -4.97
CA PHE A 125 -4.45 6.33 -4.81
C PHE A 125 -3.75 7.35 -5.73
N GLY A 126 -2.42 7.27 -5.82
CA GLY A 126 -1.63 8.14 -6.69
C GLY A 126 -1.78 9.62 -6.34
N ASP A 127 -2.14 10.41 -7.34
CA ASP A 127 -2.35 11.85 -7.24
C ASP A 127 -3.55 12.25 -6.36
N SER A 128 -4.47 11.32 -6.07
CA SER A 128 -5.56 11.54 -5.10
C SER A 128 -5.06 11.69 -3.67
N LEU A 129 -3.84 11.23 -3.36
CA LEU A 129 -3.24 11.33 -2.02
C LEU A 129 -2.46 12.63 -1.81
N VAL A 130 -2.27 13.43 -2.86
CA VAL A 130 -1.48 14.66 -2.82
C VAL A 130 -2.43 15.85 -2.69
N ALA A 131 -2.38 16.55 -1.57
CA ALA A 131 -3.20 17.74 -1.35
C ALA A 131 -2.62 18.97 -2.07
N VAL A 132 -3.49 19.79 -2.65
CA VAL A 132 -3.19 21.09 -3.24
C VAL A 132 -4.17 22.15 -2.78
N LYS A 133 -3.70 23.40 -2.71
CA LYS A 133 -4.52 24.57 -2.44
C LYS A 133 -3.97 25.75 -3.23
N GLN A 134 -4.85 26.45 -3.97
CA GLN A 134 -4.45 27.64 -4.72
C GLN A 134 -4.14 28.81 -3.76
N PRO A 135 -3.18 29.67 -4.07
CA PRO A 135 -2.92 30.87 -3.28
C PRO A 135 -4.12 31.83 -3.35
N GLY A 136 -4.41 32.54 -2.26
CA GLY A 136 -5.50 33.50 -2.16
C GLY A 136 -6.45 33.24 -0.98
N ASP A 137 -7.13 34.29 -0.53
CA ASP A 137 -8.16 34.16 0.50
C ASP A 137 -9.42 33.48 -0.07
N GLY A 138 -10.08 32.65 0.75
CA GLY A 138 -11.27 31.89 0.35
C GLY A 138 -11.02 30.63 -0.50
N THR A 139 -9.77 30.28 -0.84
CA THR A 139 -9.49 29.02 -1.56
C THR A 139 -9.64 27.81 -0.63
N VAL A 140 -10.10 26.69 -1.19
CA VAL A 140 -10.32 25.42 -0.46
C VAL A 140 -9.27 24.39 -0.88
N ALA A 141 -8.81 23.55 0.07
CA ALA A 141 -7.91 22.46 -0.22
C ALA A 141 -8.62 21.31 -0.95
N ARG A 142 -7.94 20.67 -1.90
CA ARG A 142 -8.44 19.51 -2.66
C ARG A 142 -7.26 18.61 -3.06
N THR A 143 -7.49 17.54 -3.81
CA THR A 143 -6.43 16.65 -4.30
C THR A 143 -5.85 17.12 -5.63
N VAL A 144 -4.63 16.69 -5.98
CA VAL A 144 -4.07 16.88 -7.34
C VAL A 144 -5.00 16.24 -8.37
N HIS A 145 -5.53 15.06 -8.07
CA HIS A 145 -6.49 14.35 -8.92
C HIS A 145 -7.70 15.22 -9.27
N ASP A 146 -8.38 15.77 -8.26
CA ASP A 146 -9.54 16.64 -8.47
C ASP A 146 -9.17 17.87 -9.29
N LYS A 147 -7.95 18.41 -9.10
CA LYS A 147 -7.48 19.59 -9.82
C LYS A 147 -7.20 19.28 -11.29
N MET A 148 -6.61 18.12 -11.59
CA MET A 148 -6.32 17.69 -12.96
C MET A 148 -7.61 17.28 -13.71
N ALA A 149 -8.59 16.71 -12.99
CA ALA A 149 -9.92 16.38 -13.53
C ALA A 149 -10.76 17.60 -13.98
N GLU A 150 -10.30 18.84 -13.74
CA GLU A 150 -10.95 20.03 -14.32
C GLU A 150 -10.80 20.10 -15.85
N ARG A 151 -9.84 19.37 -16.44
CA ARG A 151 -9.60 19.39 -17.88
C ARG A 151 -9.19 18.01 -18.40
N TYR A 152 -10.12 17.36 -19.11
CA TYR A 152 -9.85 16.14 -19.86
C TYR A 152 -9.42 16.46 -21.28
N THR A 153 -8.45 15.70 -21.78
CA THR A 153 -8.00 15.76 -23.17
C THR A 153 -8.25 14.43 -23.87
N ILE A 154 -8.25 14.43 -25.20
CA ILE A 154 -8.29 13.17 -25.97
C ILE A 154 -7.13 12.25 -25.60
N ASP A 155 -6.00 12.83 -25.19
CA ASP A 155 -4.78 12.09 -24.87
C ASP A 155 -4.95 11.23 -23.60
N ASP A 156 -5.80 11.63 -22.67
CA ASP A 156 -6.14 10.87 -21.47
C ASP A 156 -6.91 9.57 -21.79
N PHE A 157 -7.44 9.46 -23.00
CA PHE A 157 -8.17 8.29 -23.48
C PHE A 157 -7.34 7.44 -24.44
N LEU A 158 -6.05 7.73 -24.67
CA LEU A 158 -5.20 6.93 -25.54
C LEU A 158 -4.78 5.62 -24.86
N ILE A 159 -4.91 4.50 -25.59
CA ILE A 159 -4.44 3.20 -25.12
C ILE A 159 -3.34 2.70 -26.05
N PRO A 160 -2.15 2.34 -25.52
CA PRO A 160 -1.11 1.70 -26.32
C PRO A 160 -1.64 0.41 -26.95
N GLY A 161 -1.63 0.35 -28.28
CA GLY A 161 -2.11 -0.80 -29.05
C GLY A 161 -3.27 -0.48 -30.00
N ASP A 162 -3.90 0.69 -29.88
CA ASP A 162 -4.88 1.15 -30.86
C ASP A 162 -4.22 1.46 -32.22
N VAL A 163 -4.95 1.18 -33.31
CA VAL A 163 -4.46 1.35 -34.69
C VAL A 163 -4.30 2.83 -35.06
N ASP A 164 -5.20 3.68 -34.55
CA ASP A 164 -5.15 5.14 -34.61
C ASP A 164 -5.99 5.75 -33.48
N ASP A 165 -6.20 7.06 -33.49
CA ASP A 165 -6.88 7.77 -32.41
C ASP A 165 -8.41 7.58 -32.39
N THR A 166 -8.99 6.84 -33.35
CA THR A 166 -10.46 6.66 -33.48
C THR A 166 -11.09 6.14 -32.17
N GLU A 167 -10.49 5.13 -31.55
CA GLU A 167 -11.00 4.56 -30.30
C GLU A 167 -10.85 5.50 -29.10
N ALA A 168 -9.80 6.32 -29.07
CA ALA A 168 -9.64 7.34 -28.04
C ALA A 168 -10.74 8.39 -28.13
N PHE A 169 -11.12 8.82 -29.34
CA PHE A 169 -12.27 9.69 -29.54
C PHE A 169 -13.59 9.04 -29.10
N ARG A 170 -13.81 7.75 -29.42
CA ARG A 170 -15.02 7.03 -28.97
C ARG A 170 -15.11 6.95 -27.44
N ARG A 171 -13.98 6.69 -26.77
CA ARG A 171 -13.90 6.68 -25.30
C ARG A 171 -14.14 8.08 -24.71
N ALA A 172 -13.54 9.12 -25.28
CA ALA A 172 -13.74 10.51 -24.87
C ALA A 172 -15.19 10.97 -25.03
N ILE A 173 -15.84 10.61 -26.15
CA ILE A 173 -17.26 10.90 -26.39
C ILE A 173 -18.13 10.23 -25.31
N LYS A 174 -17.89 8.94 -25.04
CA LYS A 174 -18.62 8.21 -24.00
C LYS A 174 -18.40 8.82 -22.62
N HIS A 175 -17.17 9.24 -22.28
CA HIS A 175 -16.89 9.92 -21.03
C HIS A 175 -17.71 11.21 -20.92
N SER A 176 -17.67 12.06 -21.95
CA SER A 176 -18.43 13.31 -22.01
C SER A 176 -19.94 13.10 -21.87
N GLN A 177 -20.48 12.01 -22.44
CA GLN A 177 -21.89 11.65 -22.32
C GLN A 177 -22.29 11.24 -20.89
N VAL A 178 -21.42 10.50 -20.20
CA VAL A 178 -21.72 9.97 -18.86
C VAL A 178 -21.47 11.01 -17.78
N SER A 179 -20.39 11.79 -17.90
CA SER A 179 -19.97 12.76 -16.88
C SER A 179 -20.50 14.18 -17.12
N GLY A 180 -20.95 14.50 -18.33
CA GLY A 180 -21.28 15.86 -18.75
C GLY A 180 -20.06 16.78 -18.92
N GLN A 181 -18.84 16.25 -18.82
CA GLN A 181 -17.61 17.04 -18.90
C GLN A 181 -17.18 17.24 -20.36
N VAL A 182 -16.58 18.41 -20.63
CA VAL A 182 -16.02 18.74 -21.95
C VAL A 182 -14.62 18.12 -22.08
N VAL A 183 -14.38 17.43 -23.20
CA VAL A 183 -13.05 16.90 -23.56
C VAL A 183 -12.40 17.76 -24.64
N TYR A 184 -11.14 18.10 -24.45
CA TYR A 184 -10.37 19.00 -25.32
C TYR A 184 -9.39 18.22 -26.21
N GLY A 185 -9.11 18.74 -27.41
CA GLY A 185 -7.95 18.32 -28.18
C GLY A 185 -6.66 18.92 -27.61
N SER A 186 -5.56 18.16 -27.66
CA SER A 186 -4.24 18.65 -27.28
C SER A 186 -3.67 19.57 -28.37
N SER A 187 -3.16 20.72 -27.95
CA SER A 187 -2.56 21.70 -28.87
C SER A 187 -1.33 21.11 -29.58
N GLY A 188 -1.24 21.32 -30.89
CA GLY A 188 -0.09 20.87 -31.69
C GLY A 188 -0.05 19.37 -32.00
N ARG A 189 -1.08 18.60 -31.59
CA ARG A 189 -1.21 17.19 -31.93
C ARG A 189 -2.12 16.99 -33.14
N THR A 190 -1.65 16.20 -34.11
CA THR A 190 -2.48 15.73 -35.22
C THR A 190 -3.11 14.41 -34.83
N TYR A 191 -4.45 14.33 -34.88
CA TYR A 191 -5.18 13.10 -34.62
C TYR A 191 -5.54 12.41 -35.93
N LYS A 192 -5.35 11.09 -35.99
CA LYS A 192 -5.75 10.26 -37.12
C LYS A 192 -7.04 9.51 -36.76
N ILE A 193 -8.08 9.77 -37.53
CA ILE A 193 -9.38 9.10 -37.41
C ILE A 193 -9.64 8.38 -38.73
N SER A 194 -9.77 7.06 -38.68
CA SER A 194 -10.09 6.22 -39.85
C SER A 194 -11.46 5.56 -39.79
N GLY A 195 -12.16 5.65 -38.65
CA GLY A 195 -13.49 5.10 -38.47
C GLY A 195 -14.55 6.15 -38.11
N GLU A 196 -15.80 5.72 -38.12
CA GLU A 196 -16.94 6.58 -37.79
C GLU A 196 -16.94 6.98 -36.30
N LEU A 197 -17.32 8.22 -36.03
CA LEU A 197 -17.53 8.77 -34.69
C LEU A 197 -19.01 9.11 -34.53
N GLN A 198 -19.68 8.47 -33.58
CA GLN A 198 -21.07 8.77 -33.25
C GLN A 198 -21.11 9.81 -32.14
N LEU A 199 -21.57 11.01 -32.47
CA LEU A 199 -21.88 12.05 -31.50
C LEU A 199 -23.35 11.90 -31.10
N VAL A 200 -23.65 12.11 -29.82
CA VAL A 200 -25.01 12.07 -29.30
C VAL A 200 -25.31 13.46 -28.74
N ASP A 201 -26.49 14.00 -29.04
CA ASP A 201 -26.92 15.27 -28.47
C ASP A 201 -27.03 15.14 -26.94
N GLN A 202 -26.53 16.16 -26.24
CA GLN A 202 -26.64 16.27 -24.77
C GLN A 202 -28.08 16.59 -24.29
N ILE A 203 -29.10 16.41 -25.14
CA ILE A 203 -30.49 16.72 -24.81
C ILE A 203 -31.27 15.42 -24.55
N THR A 204 -31.09 14.83 -23.38
CA THR A 204 -32.19 14.20 -22.63
C THR A 204 -31.76 13.96 -21.18
N GLY A 205 -31.93 15.00 -20.35
CA GLY A 205 -32.21 14.85 -18.92
C GLY A 205 -33.72 14.86 -18.72
#